data_AF-A0A3D0KLV6-F1
#
_entry.id   AF-A0A3D0KLV6-F1
#
_cell.length_a   1.000
_cell.length_b   1.000
_cell.length_c   1.000
_cell.angle_alpha   90.00
_cell.angle_beta   90.00
_cell.angle_gamma   90.00
#
_symmetry.space_group_name_H-M   'P 1'
#
loop_
_entity.id
_entity.type
_entity.pdbx_description
1 polymer ?
#
loop_
_entity_poly.entity_id
_entity_poly.type
_entity_poly.pdbx_seq_one_letter_code
_entity_poly.pdbx_strand_id
1 'polypeptide(L)'
;MKKFIIIVCILVLLGFGLDTLYFRLGWYIELNPGAVPETFVRTEGDQIMMYDGKDYKPFEIKGVNLGSGKPGEWSTDFAIDKETYKRWFKYIQEMGANTIRIYTVQQDVFYNAFYEYNKDNENPLWLIHGVWVNDYTQNSHRDANSAGFKERFFSDCRTMIDVIHGNKKIGLGRMASAGSGFYLQDVSKWVIGYILGVEWEDVTVAYTNEQFADVNGANEYKGKYFYTSEEASPFEAMLAEAGDRTVEYESNRYKTQKLVAFSNWPTTDPFEYPEDIKRFFMKCAEVDVEHIKTTENFLSGQFASYHVYPYYPDYLTYVNDWSKLGFDDLTPYYTDGVLNTYRAYLSMLTRHHTMPVVISEFGVSTGRGMAQREKNLGRNQGNMSEKQQGKAIVDCYEDIKAAGCCGCCVFAWQDEWFKRTWNTMYAVNLKRTPYWSDYQTNEQYFGLLSFDPGSEKSVCYVDGDNSEWNDSDVVSKRGDMKLSMKYDEKFVYFMVQKDGLNIDSDKIYIPLDVTPKSGSSYYEEKKMLFDRAIDFIIELEGRKNSRVRVQERYEVLRSNYSENVYEFNAYLKDNIPAKDSPKFVNIDMILQTATPLIYNNLQAPAEVFETGKLT
;
A
#
# COMPACT_ATOMS: atom_id res chain seq x y z
N MET A 1 -6.62 -34.06 -52.27
CA MET A 1 -7.31 -33.76 -50.99
C MET A 1 -6.48 -34.14 -49.75
N LYS A 2 -6.13 -35.42 -49.51
CA LYS A 2 -5.33 -35.83 -48.32
C LYS A 2 -3.97 -35.10 -48.17
N LYS A 3 -3.18 -34.99 -49.25
CA LYS A 3 -1.90 -34.26 -49.24
C LYS A 3 -2.07 -32.76 -48.91
N PHE A 4 -3.12 -32.14 -49.44
CA PHE A 4 -3.45 -30.74 -49.17
C PHE A 4 -3.81 -30.53 -47.70
N ILE A 5 -4.68 -31.39 -47.14
CA ILE A 5 -5.04 -31.34 -45.72
C ILE A 5 -3.80 -31.52 -44.83
N ILE A 6 -2.91 -32.46 -45.16
CA ILE A 6 -1.66 -32.67 -44.41
C ILE A 6 -0.78 -31.41 -44.43
N ILE A 7 -0.60 -30.79 -45.60
CA ILE A 7 0.19 -29.55 -45.73
C ILE A 7 -0.44 -28.43 -44.91
N VAL A 8 -1.76 -28.25 -44.99
CA VAL A 8 -2.48 -27.24 -44.21
C VAL A 8 -2.33 -27.51 -42.70
N CYS A 9 -2.47 -28.75 -42.25
CA CYS A 9 -2.26 -29.11 -40.85
C CYS A 9 -0.83 -28.82 -40.38
N ILE A 10 0.19 -29.11 -41.19
CA ILE A 10 1.59 -28.79 -40.87
C ILE A 10 1.79 -27.29 -40.76
N LEU A 11 1.25 -26.49 -41.69
CA LEU A 11 1.35 -25.03 -41.64
C LEU A 11 0.65 -24.45 -40.41
N VAL A 12 -0.52 -24.99 -40.05
CA VAL A 12 -1.23 -24.59 -38.83
C VAL A 12 -0.41 -24.93 -37.58
N LEU A 13 0.14 -26.14 -37.50
CA LEU A 13 1.00 -26.55 -36.37
C LEU A 13 2.27 -25.70 -36.26
N LEU A 14 2.90 -25.37 -37.39
CA LEU A 14 4.04 -24.46 -37.43
C LEU A 14 3.65 -23.06 -36.98
N GLY A 15 2.50 -22.56 -37.41
CA GLY A 15 1.95 -21.28 -36.95
C GLY A 15 1.74 -21.26 -35.43
N PHE A 16 1.10 -22.28 -34.87
CA PHE A 16 0.93 -22.41 -33.41
C PHE A 16 2.26 -22.57 -32.68
N GLY A 17 3.21 -23.30 -33.25
CA GLY A 17 4.55 -23.47 -32.71
C GLY A 17 5.30 -22.15 -32.65
N LEU A 18 5.31 -21.38 -33.74
CA LEU A 18 5.92 -20.06 -33.82
C LEU A 18 5.24 -19.05 -32.89
N ASP A 19 3.91 -19.04 -32.83
CA ASP A 19 3.15 -18.19 -31.89
C ASP A 19 3.53 -18.49 -30.44
N THR A 20 3.62 -19.77 -30.08
CA THR A 20 3.99 -20.21 -28.73
C THR A 20 5.43 -19.85 -28.41
N LEU A 21 6.36 -20.11 -29.34
CA LEU A 21 7.77 -19.76 -29.18
C LEU A 21 7.91 -18.25 -28.96
N TYR A 22 7.26 -17.44 -29.79
CA TYR A 22 7.39 -15.99 -29.74
C TYR A 22 6.69 -15.36 -28.52
N PHE A 23 5.37 -15.56 -28.38
CA PHE A 23 4.56 -14.84 -27.39
C PHE A 23 4.53 -15.48 -26.00
N ARG A 24 4.86 -16.78 -25.85
CA ARG A 24 4.82 -17.47 -24.56
C ARG A 24 6.20 -17.81 -24.01
N LEU A 25 7.10 -18.23 -24.89
CA LEU A 25 8.47 -18.61 -24.51
C LEU A 25 9.47 -17.46 -24.69
N GLY A 26 9.05 -16.34 -25.27
CA GLY A 26 9.90 -15.17 -25.44
C GLY A 26 11.03 -15.40 -26.45
N TRP A 27 10.93 -16.40 -27.33
CA TRP A 27 11.92 -16.63 -28.37
C TRP A 27 11.81 -15.56 -29.45
N TYR A 28 12.93 -14.96 -29.83
CA TYR A 28 13.01 -13.98 -30.91
C TYR A 28 14.32 -14.14 -31.68
N ILE A 29 14.32 -13.63 -32.91
CA ILE A 29 15.54 -13.46 -33.70
C ILE A 29 15.87 -11.97 -33.70
N GLU A 30 17.09 -11.64 -33.30
CA GLU A 30 17.59 -10.28 -33.38
C GLU A 30 17.90 -9.92 -34.84
N LEU A 31 17.02 -9.14 -35.47
CA LEU A 31 17.16 -8.77 -36.87
C LEU A 31 18.17 -7.63 -37.10
N ASN A 32 18.48 -6.85 -36.05
CA ASN A 32 19.41 -5.73 -36.13
C ASN A 32 20.33 -5.64 -34.89
N PRO A 33 21.33 -6.53 -34.78
CA PRO A 33 22.22 -6.58 -33.62
C PRO A 33 23.11 -5.34 -33.46
N GLY A 34 23.31 -4.55 -34.53
CA GLY A 34 24.11 -3.33 -34.50
C GLY A 34 23.34 -2.07 -34.16
N ALA A 35 22.00 -2.12 -34.04
CA ALA A 35 21.22 -0.94 -33.69
C ALA A 35 21.49 -0.51 -32.25
N VAL A 36 21.81 0.78 -32.07
CA VAL A 36 21.97 1.41 -30.77
C VAL A 36 20.58 1.62 -30.15
N PRO A 37 20.36 1.23 -28.89
CA PRO A 37 19.10 1.50 -28.20
C PRO A 37 18.80 3.00 -28.11
N GLU A 38 17.51 3.36 -28.14
CA GLU A 38 17.06 4.74 -27.96
C GLU A 38 16.35 4.94 -26.62
N THR A 39 16.43 6.15 -26.07
CA THR A 39 15.62 6.56 -24.92
C THR A 39 15.00 7.93 -25.16
N PHE A 40 13.84 8.18 -24.54
CA PHE A 40 13.19 9.49 -24.48
C PHE A 40 13.15 10.03 -23.04
N VAL A 41 13.68 9.28 -22.08
CA VAL A 41 13.73 9.65 -20.66
C VAL A 41 15.08 9.26 -20.09
N ARG A 42 15.74 10.19 -19.40
CA ARG A 42 17.06 9.94 -18.81
C ARG A 42 17.29 10.70 -17.52
N THR A 43 18.33 10.35 -16.79
CA THR A 43 18.81 11.14 -15.65
C THR A 43 19.98 12.03 -16.05
N GLU A 44 20.03 13.23 -15.47
CA GLU A 44 21.16 14.15 -15.56
C GLU A 44 21.44 14.70 -14.17
N GLY A 45 22.51 14.20 -13.53
CA GLY A 45 22.75 14.47 -12.11
C GLY A 45 21.60 13.95 -11.25
N ASP A 46 21.02 14.82 -10.43
CA ASP A 46 19.91 14.52 -9.54
C ASP A 46 18.53 14.79 -10.18
N GLN A 47 18.46 15.10 -11.48
CA GLN A 47 17.21 15.40 -12.20
C GLN A 47 16.78 14.27 -13.15
N ILE A 48 15.46 14.12 -13.31
CA ILE A 48 14.86 13.34 -14.40
C ILE A 48 14.57 14.26 -15.57
N MET A 49 14.97 13.83 -16.77
CA MET A 49 14.85 14.57 -18.01
C MET A 49 14.00 13.80 -19.02
N MET A 50 13.06 14.47 -19.68
CA MET A 50 12.20 13.89 -20.71
C MET A 50 12.36 14.64 -22.03
N TYR A 51 12.43 13.89 -23.13
CA TYR A 51 12.53 14.42 -24.48
C TYR A 51 11.15 14.87 -24.98
N ASP A 52 11.03 16.14 -25.38
CA ASP A 52 9.77 16.72 -25.86
C ASP A 52 9.62 16.73 -27.40
N GLY A 53 10.51 16.04 -28.11
CA GLY A 53 10.62 16.07 -29.57
C GLY A 53 11.63 17.08 -30.10
N LYS A 54 12.20 17.94 -29.24
CA LYS A 54 13.29 18.86 -29.59
C LYS A 54 14.48 18.72 -28.65
N ASP A 55 14.24 18.87 -27.35
CA ASP A 55 15.28 18.89 -26.32
C ASP A 55 14.84 18.07 -25.09
N TYR A 56 15.81 17.72 -24.25
CA TYR A 56 15.54 17.13 -22.94
C TYR A 56 15.22 18.23 -21.93
N LYS A 57 14.10 18.09 -21.22
CA LYS A 57 13.66 19.04 -20.19
C LYS A 57 13.43 18.35 -18.85
N PRO A 58 13.62 19.05 -17.71
CA PRO A 58 13.27 18.51 -16.41
C PRO A 58 11.83 18.03 -16.38
N PHE A 59 11.63 16.82 -15.88
CA PHE A 59 10.34 16.16 -15.78
C PHE A 59 10.07 15.76 -14.34
N GLU A 60 9.08 16.41 -13.75
CA GLU A 60 8.60 16.07 -12.41
C GLU A 60 7.53 14.97 -12.50
N ILE A 61 7.72 13.88 -11.76
CA ILE A 61 6.72 12.82 -11.64
C ILE A 61 5.61 13.29 -10.69
N LYS A 62 4.42 13.50 -11.23
CA LYS A 62 3.19 13.79 -10.47
C LYS A 62 2.27 12.60 -10.62
N GLY A 63 2.51 11.60 -9.78
CA GLY A 63 1.97 10.27 -9.94
C GLY A 63 0.82 9.93 -8.99
N VAL A 64 0.09 8.87 -9.35
CA VAL A 64 -0.82 8.16 -8.45
C VAL A 64 -0.64 6.66 -8.60
N ASN A 65 -0.67 5.94 -7.49
CA ASN A 65 -0.65 4.49 -7.47
C ASN A 65 -2.03 3.93 -7.81
N LEU A 66 -2.06 2.95 -8.71
CA LEU A 66 -3.30 2.30 -9.17
C LEU A 66 -3.24 0.81 -8.87
N GLY A 67 -4.09 0.37 -7.95
CA GLY A 67 -4.27 -1.03 -7.60
C GLY A 67 -5.17 -1.79 -8.58
N SER A 68 -5.35 -3.09 -8.35
CA SER A 68 -6.25 -3.96 -9.12
C SER A 68 -7.59 -4.24 -8.43
N GLY A 69 -7.77 -3.75 -7.20
CA GLY A 69 -8.95 -4.01 -6.37
C GLY A 69 -10.22 -3.31 -6.87
N LYS A 70 -11.34 -4.02 -6.74
CA LYS A 70 -12.71 -3.52 -6.91
C LYS A 70 -13.64 -4.23 -5.89
N PRO A 71 -14.69 -3.59 -5.37
CA PRO A 71 -15.62 -4.24 -4.45
C PRO A 71 -16.21 -5.54 -5.02
N GLY A 72 -16.31 -6.57 -4.18
CA GLY A 72 -16.89 -7.87 -4.54
C GLY A 72 -15.96 -8.85 -5.25
N GLU A 73 -14.75 -8.43 -5.62
CA GLU A 73 -13.80 -9.23 -6.42
C GLU A 73 -12.43 -9.34 -5.72
N TRP A 74 -11.70 -10.44 -5.91
CA TRP A 74 -10.33 -10.51 -5.39
C TRP A 74 -9.42 -9.61 -6.22
N SER A 75 -8.42 -8.99 -5.59
CA SER A 75 -7.42 -8.19 -6.32
C SER A 75 -6.62 -9.00 -7.34
N THR A 76 -6.52 -10.31 -7.13
CA THR A 76 -5.91 -11.27 -8.06
C THR A 76 -6.79 -11.63 -9.26
N ASP A 77 -8.06 -11.24 -9.27
CA ASP A 77 -8.99 -11.48 -10.38
C ASP A 77 -8.87 -10.40 -11.47
N PHE A 78 -8.30 -9.24 -11.14
CA PHE A 78 -8.13 -8.09 -12.05
C PHE A 78 -9.43 -7.71 -12.77
N ALA A 79 -10.52 -7.65 -12.02
CA ALA A 79 -11.89 -7.57 -12.53
C ALA A 79 -12.32 -6.18 -13.06
N ILE A 80 -11.43 -5.19 -13.05
CA ILE A 80 -11.74 -3.84 -13.53
C ILE A 80 -11.87 -3.86 -15.06
N ASP A 81 -13.00 -3.35 -15.56
CA ASP A 81 -13.28 -3.30 -17.00
C ASP A 81 -12.62 -2.10 -17.69
N LYS A 82 -12.58 -2.17 -19.03
CA LYS A 82 -11.91 -1.18 -19.89
C LYS A 82 -12.48 0.23 -19.72
N GLU A 83 -13.80 0.36 -19.61
CA GLU A 83 -14.47 1.66 -19.53
C GLU A 83 -14.25 2.32 -18.17
N THR A 84 -14.21 1.51 -17.11
CA THR A 84 -13.82 1.95 -15.77
C THR A 84 -12.39 2.48 -15.77
N TYR A 85 -11.42 1.75 -16.36
CA TYR A 85 -10.06 2.24 -16.49
C TYR A 85 -9.97 3.55 -17.27
N LYS A 86 -10.61 3.66 -18.44
CA LYS A 86 -10.59 4.90 -19.24
C LYS A 86 -11.20 6.09 -18.49
N ARG A 87 -12.27 5.86 -17.73
CA ARG A 87 -12.86 6.89 -16.85
C ARG A 87 -11.89 7.30 -15.75
N TRP A 88 -11.23 6.33 -15.10
CA TRP A 88 -10.23 6.60 -14.07
C TRP A 88 -9.02 7.37 -14.64
N PHE A 89 -8.48 6.97 -15.79
CA PHE A 89 -7.40 7.70 -16.47
C PHE A 89 -7.75 9.16 -16.73
N LYS A 90 -8.97 9.40 -17.21
CA LYS A 90 -9.50 10.75 -17.38
C LYS A 90 -9.49 11.54 -16.07
N TYR A 91 -10.07 10.99 -14.99
CA TYR A 91 -10.14 11.70 -13.71
C TYR A 91 -8.77 11.92 -13.06
N ILE A 92 -7.87 10.94 -13.17
CA ILE A 92 -6.47 11.04 -12.72
C ILE A 92 -5.79 12.22 -13.41
N GLN A 93 -5.98 12.34 -14.73
CA GLN A 93 -5.39 13.42 -15.50
C GLN A 93 -6.05 14.78 -15.21
N GLU A 94 -7.37 14.82 -15.04
CA GLU A 94 -8.12 16.04 -14.67
C GLU A 94 -7.72 16.58 -13.29
N MET A 95 -7.32 15.70 -12.36
CA MET A 95 -6.74 16.08 -11.06
C MET A 95 -5.36 16.74 -11.21
N GLY A 96 -4.68 16.56 -12.34
CA GLY A 96 -3.36 17.13 -12.62
C GLY A 96 -2.20 16.15 -12.48
N ALA A 97 -2.47 14.86 -12.25
CA ALA A 97 -1.44 13.83 -12.30
C ALA A 97 -1.02 13.58 -13.76
N ASN A 98 0.27 13.34 -13.98
CA ASN A 98 0.85 13.01 -15.29
C ASN A 98 1.27 11.54 -15.40
N THR A 99 1.34 10.82 -14.28
CA THR A 99 1.91 9.47 -14.23
C THR A 99 1.00 8.54 -13.44
N ILE A 100 0.87 7.30 -13.90
CA ILE A 100 0.28 6.19 -13.15
C ILE A 100 1.40 5.24 -12.78
N ARG A 101 1.42 4.77 -11.53
CA ARG A 101 2.27 3.65 -11.10
C ARG A 101 1.40 2.42 -10.85
N ILE A 102 1.81 1.28 -11.40
CA ILE A 102 1.22 -0.04 -11.13
C ILE A 102 2.28 -0.97 -10.54
N TYR A 103 1.87 -1.90 -9.68
CA TYR A 103 2.78 -2.75 -8.92
C TYR A 103 3.22 -4.03 -9.63
N THR A 104 2.36 -4.53 -10.51
CA THR A 104 2.52 -5.82 -11.20
C THR A 104 1.83 -5.75 -12.55
N VAL A 105 2.05 -6.78 -13.37
CA VAL A 105 1.32 -6.96 -14.63
C VAL A 105 -0.18 -7.06 -14.36
N GLN A 106 -0.94 -6.06 -14.81
CA GLN A 106 -2.41 -6.04 -14.80
C GLN A 106 -2.99 -6.97 -15.88
N GLN A 107 -4.32 -7.17 -15.91
CA GLN A 107 -5.00 -7.86 -17.01
C GLN A 107 -4.80 -7.12 -18.34
N ASP A 108 -4.83 -7.83 -19.47
CA ASP A 108 -4.70 -7.23 -20.81
C ASP A 108 -5.66 -6.05 -21.07
N VAL A 109 -6.85 -6.08 -20.47
CA VAL A 109 -7.85 -5.00 -20.45
C VAL A 109 -7.25 -3.65 -20.04
N PHE A 110 -6.37 -3.61 -19.03
CA PHE A 110 -5.70 -2.38 -18.59
C PHE A 110 -4.84 -1.78 -19.71
N TYR A 111 -4.00 -2.59 -20.35
CA TYR A 111 -3.09 -2.12 -21.41
C TYR A 111 -3.86 -1.70 -22.67
N ASN A 112 -4.95 -2.40 -22.98
CA ASN A 112 -5.87 -1.99 -24.04
C ASN A 112 -6.52 -0.63 -23.74
N ALA A 113 -6.99 -0.42 -22.50
CA ALA A 113 -7.53 0.86 -22.06
C ALA A 113 -6.48 1.98 -22.14
N PHE A 114 -5.26 1.73 -21.67
CA PHE A 114 -4.18 2.71 -21.60
C PHE A 114 -3.71 3.11 -23.00
N TYR A 115 -3.55 2.14 -23.90
CA TYR A 115 -3.27 2.39 -25.31
C TYR A 115 -4.37 3.24 -25.97
N GLU A 116 -5.64 2.85 -25.80
CA GLU A 116 -6.78 3.58 -26.37
C GLU A 116 -6.89 5.01 -25.83
N TYR A 117 -6.57 5.21 -24.56
CA TYR A 117 -6.60 6.53 -23.93
C TYR A 117 -5.47 7.44 -24.43
N ASN A 118 -4.25 6.90 -24.62
CA ASN A 118 -3.08 7.71 -24.95
C ASN A 118 -2.83 7.92 -26.45
N LYS A 119 -3.22 6.99 -27.33
CA LYS A 119 -2.83 7.00 -28.76
C LYS A 119 -3.18 8.29 -29.52
N ASP A 120 -4.27 8.94 -29.12
CA ASP A 120 -4.79 10.17 -29.74
C ASP A 120 -4.75 11.36 -28.75
N ASN A 121 -4.06 11.21 -27.61
CA ASN A 121 -3.97 12.24 -26.56
C ASN A 121 -2.68 13.05 -26.72
N GLU A 122 -2.82 14.36 -26.95
CA GLU A 122 -1.69 15.29 -27.09
C GLU A 122 -0.87 15.41 -25.79
N ASN A 123 -1.48 15.13 -24.65
CA ASN A 123 -0.83 15.09 -23.35
C ASN A 123 -1.05 13.70 -22.75
N PRO A 124 -0.27 12.68 -23.12
CA PRO A 124 -0.50 11.31 -22.66
C PRO A 124 -0.24 11.16 -21.15
N LEU A 125 -0.87 10.17 -20.54
CA LEU A 125 -0.47 9.70 -19.22
C LEU A 125 0.77 8.81 -19.34
N TRP A 126 1.73 9.00 -18.46
CA TRP A 126 2.92 8.17 -18.36
C TRP A 126 2.71 6.99 -17.41
N LEU A 127 3.49 5.93 -17.60
CA LEU A 127 3.45 4.71 -16.77
C LEU A 127 4.80 4.45 -16.12
N ILE A 128 4.78 4.21 -14.81
CA ILE A 128 5.86 3.51 -14.09
C ILE A 128 5.37 2.10 -13.81
N HIS A 129 6.13 1.10 -14.24
CA HIS A 129 5.74 -0.30 -14.11
C HIS A 129 6.55 -1.00 -13.01
N GLY A 130 5.86 -1.59 -12.03
CA GLY A 130 6.45 -2.38 -10.96
C GLY A 130 6.61 -3.85 -11.33
N VAL A 131 7.71 -4.46 -10.87
CA VAL A 131 7.89 -5.91 -10.91
C VAL A 131 7.76 -6.46 -9.50
N TRP A 132 6.53 -6.86 -9.14
CA TRP A 132 6.23 -7.41 -7.83
C TRP A 132 6.85 -8.80 -7.61
N VAL A 133 7.63 -8.94 -6.53
CA VAL A 133 8.11 -10.23 -6.02
C VAL A 133 7.07 -10.75 -5.03
N ASN A 134 6.50 -11.92 -5.34
CA ASN A 134 5.43 -12.52 -4.54
C ASN A 134 5.88 -12.77 -3.07
N ASP A 135 5.02 -12.46 -2.10
CA ASP A 135 5.25 -12.63 -0.66
C ASP A 135 5.73 -14.03 -0.29
N TYR A 136 5.19 -15.08 -0.91
CA TYR A 136 5.64 -16.44 -0.71
C TYR A 136 7.11 -16.58 -1.11
N THR A 137 7.53 -16.04 -2.24
CA THR A 137 8.94 -16.09 -2.67
C THR A 137 9.85 -15.40 -1.64
N GLN A 138 9.44 -14.23 -1.13
CA GLN A 138 10.20 -13.51 -0.10
C GLN A 138 10.26 -14.25 1.24
N ASN A 139 9.18 -14.93 1.64
CA ASN A 139 9.06 -15.56 2.95
C ASN A 139 9.44 -17.06 2.99
N SER A 140 9.46 -17.75 1.85
CA SER A 140 9.71 -19.20 1.77
C SER A 140 11.15 -19.56 1.39
N HIS A 141 11.86 -18.66 0.73
CA HIS A 141 13.26 -18.84 0.35
C HIS A 141 14.10 -17.96 1.26
N ARG A 142 15.06 -18.55 1.98
CA ARG A 142 15.79 -17.81 3.02
C ARG A 142 16.74 -16.77 2.40
N ASP A 143 17.30 -17.06 1.22
CA ASP A 143 18.22 -16.17 0.52
C ASP A 143 17.74 -15.77 -0.89
N ALA A 144 18.05 -14.53 -1.28
CA ALA A 144 17.64 -13.95 -2.55
C ALA A 144 18.45 -14.48 -3.76
N ASN A 145 19.57 -15.18 -3.52
CA ASN A 145 20.39 -15.78 -4.58
C ASN A 145 19.91 -17.18 -5.00
N SER A 146 18.99 -17.78 -4.25
CA SER A 146 18.36 -19.05 -4.61
C SER A 146 17.69 -18.95 -5.99
N ALA A 147 17.79 -20.02 -6.79
CA ALA A 147 17.20 -20.04 -8.14
C ALA A 147 15.68 -19.81 -8.14
N GLY A 148 14.98 -20.26 -7.09
CA GLY A 148 13.54 -20.04 -6.90
C GLY A 148 13.16 -18.57 -6.69
N PHE A 149 14.09 -17.76 -6.17
CA PHE A 149 13.93 -16.32 -6.03
C PHE A 149 14.46 -15.58 -7.26
N LYS A 150 15.76 -15.70 -7.52
CA LYS A 150 16.49 -14.87 -8.49
C LYS A 150 16.04 -15.07 -9.93
N GLU A 151 16.03 -16.31 -10.40
CA GLU A 151 15.63 -16.61 -11.79
C GLU A 151 14.13 -16.38 -12.01
N ARG A 152 13.33 -16.54 -10.95
CA ARG A 152 11.90 -16.18 -10.99
C ARG A 152 11.73 -14.67 -11.18
N PHE A 153 12.42 -13.87 -10.37
CA PHE A 153 12.39 -12.41 -10.46
C PHE A 153 12.81 -11.93 -11.85
N PHE A 154 13.89 -12.47 -12.40
CA PHE A 154 14.34 -12.14 -13.76
C PHE A 154 13.34 -12.52 -14.84
N SER A 155 12.69 -13.68 -14.71
CA SER A 155 11.61 -14.10 -15.62
C SER A 155 10.41 -13.16 -15.56
N ASP A 156 10.08 -12.65 -14.37
CA ASP A 156 8.99 -11.71 -14.17
C ASP A 156 9.35 -10.33 -14.77
N CYS A 157 10.60 -9.84 -14.62
CA CYS A 157 11.10 -8.65 -15.32
C CYS A 157 10.99 -8.77 -16.84
N ARG A 158 11.48 -9.88 -17.42
CA ARG A 158 11.38 -10.11 -18.89
C ARG A 158 9.93 -10.15 -19.35
N THR A 159 9.05 -10.76 -18.56
CA THR A 159 7.62 -10.83 -18.87
C THR A 159 6.97 -9.46 -18.86
N MET A 160 7.29 -8.62 -17.88
CA MET A 160 6.83 -7.23 -17.84
C MET A 160 7.24 -6.45 -19.09
N ILE A 161 8.51 -6.56 -19.51
CA ILE A 161 9.00 -5.92 -20.74
C ILE A 161 8.21 -6.40 -21.96
N ASP A 162 8.06 -7.71 -22.15
CA ASP A 162 7.27 -8.22 -23.29
C ASP A 162 5.81 -7.77 -23.26
N VAL A 163 5.22 -7.59 -22.07
CA VAL A 163 3.84 -7.11 -21.91
C VAL A 163 3.70 -5.66 -22.36
N ILE A 164 4.56 -4.76 -21.92
CA ILE A 164 4.46 -3.34 -22.29
C ILE A 164 4.71 -3.09 -23.78
N HIS A 165 5.50 -3.96 -24.41
CA HIS A 165 5.81 -3.92 -25.84
C HIS A 165 4.76 -4.65 -26.71
N GLY A 166 3.67 -5.14 -26.13
CA GLY A 166 2.60 -5.80 -26.87
C GLY A 166 2.99 -7.16 -27.46
N ASN A 167 3.93 -7.88 -26.83
CA ASN A 167 4.53 -9.11 -27.33
C ASN A 167 4.43 -10.28 -26.33
N LYS A 168 3.34 -10.36 -25.55
CA LYS A 168 3.14 -11.43 -24.56
C LYS A 168 1.75 -12.06 -24.58
N LYS A 169 1.70 -13.38 -24.34
CA LYS A 169 0.48 -14.11 -24.01
C LYS A 169 0.66 -14.89 -22.71
N ILE A 170 -0.12 -14.58 -21.68
CA ILE A 170 -0.04 -15.21 -20.36
C ILE A 170 -1.30 -16.08 -20.16
N GLY A 171 -1.09 -17.36 -19.85
CA GLY A 171 -2.19 -18.26 -19.50
C GLY A 171 -2.60 -18.08 -18.04
N LEU A 172 -3.88 -18.33 -17.73
CA LEU A 172 -4.42 -18.30 -16.37
C LEU A 172 -3.57 -19.17 -15.41
N GLY A 173 -3.25 -18.64 -14.24
CA GLY A 173 -2.53 -19.36 -13.17
C GLY A 173 -1.02 -19.56 -13.40
N ARG A 174 -0.42 -19.03 -14.48
CA ARG A 174 1.04 -19.13 -14.69
C ARG A 174 1.87 -18.22 -13.76
N MET A 175 1.27 -17.12 -13.32
CA MET A 175 1.91 -16.16 -12.43
C MET A 175 0.89 -15.87 -11.32
N ALA A 176 1.22 -16.21 -10.08
CA ALA A 176 0.29 -16.16 -8.95
C ALA A 176 -0.21 -14.74 -8.60
N SER A 177 0.40 -13.73 -9.21
CA SER A 177 0.43 -12.34 -8.79
C SER A 177 0.32 -11.36 -9.96
N ALA A 178 -0.09 -11.85 -11.14
CA ALA A 178 -0.16 -11.08 -12.37
C ALA A 178 -1.38 -11.48 -13.19
N GLY A 179 -1.88 -10.52 -13.96
CA GLY A 179 -2.97 -10.71 -14.91
C GLY A 179 -2.65 -11.74 -15.99
N SER A 180 -3.70 -12.24 -16.61
CA SER A 180 -3.59 -13.16 -17.75
C SER A 180 -4.18 -12.51 -19.00
N GLY A 181 -3.96 -13.13 -20.17
CA GLY A 181 -4.54 -12.64 -21.42
C GLY A 181 -3.51 -12.39 -22.53
N PHE A 182 -3.93 -11.58 -23.49
CA PHE A 182 -3.22 -11.31 -24.73
C PHE A 182 -2.77 -9.84 -24.77
N TYR A 183 -1.50 -9.61 -24.45
CA TYR A 183 -0.88 -8.29 -24.44
C TYR A 183 -0.34 -8.02 -25.83
N LEU A 184 -1.17 -7.37 -26.66
CA LEU A 184 -0.90 -7.12 -28.09
C LEU A 184 -0.77 -5.63 -28.42
N GLN A 185 -0.96 -4.75 -27.45
CA GLN A 185 -0.80 -3.30 -27.61
C GLN A 185 0.55 -2.87 -27.09
N ASP A 186 1.30 -2.15 -27.91
CA ASP A 186 2.56 -1.52 -27.52
C ASP A 186 2.27 -0.21 -26.79
N VAL A 187 2.42 -0.24 -25.46
CA VAL A 187 2.31 0.94 -24.59
C VAL A 187 3.67 1.48 -24.17
N SER A 188 4.78 0.84 -24.58
CA SER A 188 6.15 1.16 -24.14
C SER A 188 6.56 2.61 -24.42
N LYS A 189 5.92 3.25 -25.41
CA LYS A 189 6.09 4.66 -25.77
C LYS A 189 5.67 5.63 -24.67
N TRP A 190 4.83 5.18 -23.74
CA TRP A 190 4.38 5.95 -22.59
C TRP A 190 4.89 5.38 -21.26
N VAL A 191 5.80 4.41 -21.29
CA VAL A 191 6.44 3.88 -20.09
C VAL A 191 7.73 4.65 -19.83
N ILE A 192 7.84 5.29 -18.66
CA ILE A 192 9.00 6.13 -18.32
C ILE A 192 10.03 5.39 -17.46
N GLY A 193 9.64 4.32 -16.78
CA GLY A 193 10.57 3.56 -15.97
C GLY A 193 9.98 2.35 -15.28
N TYR A 194 10.87 1.61 -14.64
CA TYR A 194 10.58 0.38 -13.91
C TYR A 194 11.01 0.50 -12.46
N ILE A 195 10.17 0.05 -11.54
CA ILE A 195 10.54 -0.16 -10.14
C ILE A 195 10.63 -1.66 -9.93
N LEU A 196 11.85 -2.17 -9.78
CA LEU A 196 12.13 -3.58 -9.63
C LEU A 196 12.05 -3.98 -8.16
N GLY A 197 11.25 -5.00 -7.85
CA GLY A 197 11.05 -5.46 -6.49
C GLY A 197 9.90 -4.76 -5.77
N VAL A 198 9.90 -4.92 -4.46
CA VAL A 198 8.81 -4.52 -3.55
C VAL A 198 9.42 -4.01 -2.24
N GLU A 199 8.62 -3.72 -1.23
CA GLU A 199 9.12 -3.52 0.13
C GLU A 199 9.88 -4.79 0.58
N TRP A 200 11.21 -4.73 0.56
CA TRP A 200 12.05 -5.88 0.88
C TRP A 200 11.93 -6.22 2.37
N GLU A 201 11.71 -7.50 2.66
CA GLU A 201 11.80 -8.02 4.02
C GLU A 201 13.24 -7.88 4.54
N ASP A 202 13.42 -7.17 5.64
CA ASP A 202 14.73 -6.94 6.26
C ASP A 202 15.48 -8.24 6.56
N VAL A 203 14.78 -9.23 7.11
CA VAL A 203 15.36 -10.54 7.43
C VAL A 203 15.90 -11.24 6.17
N THR A 204 15.22 -11.10 5.01
CA THR A 204 15.69 -11.70 3.76
C THR A 204 16.94 -11.01 3.23
N VAL A 205 17.02 -9.68 3.34
CA VAL A 205 18.22 -8.90 3.00
C VAL A 205 19.38 -9.27 3.92
N ALA A 206 19.17 -9.19 5.23
CA ALA A 206 20.17 -9.49 6.26
C ALA A 206 20.69 -10.93 6.13
N TYR A 207 19.79 -11.90 5.97
CA TYR A 207 20.17 -13.30 5.79
C TYR A 207 20.97 -13.52 4.51
N THR A 208 20.56 -12.92 3.39
CA THR A 208 21.32 -13.02 2.13
C THR A 208 22.73 -12.45 2.31
N ASN A 209 22.86 -11.29 2.94
CA ASN A 209 24.17 -10.67 3.16
C ASN A 209 25.05 -11.53 4.09
N GLU A 210 24.49 -12.05 5.18
CA GLU A 210 25.22 -12.90 6.13
C GLU A 210 25.65 -14.24 5.52
N GLN A 211 24.77 -14.92 4.78
CA GLN A 211 25.09 -16.22 4.16
C GLN A 211 26.26 -16.15 3.17
N PHE A 212 26.44 -14.99 2.53
CA PHE A 212 27.44 -14.80 1.48
C PHE A 212 28.59 -13.89 1.92
N ALA A 213 28.66 -13.47 3.19
CA ALA A 213 29.69 -12.57 3.70
C ALA A 213 31.12 -13.11 3.52
N ASP A 214 31.31 -14.42 3.69
CA ASP A 214 32.61 -15.09 3.55
C ASP A 214 32.86 -15.65 2.13
N VAL A 215 31.93 -15.43 1.19
CA VAL A 215 32.05 -15.92 -0.19
C VAL A 215 32.72 -14.85 -1.03
N ASN A 216 33.97 -15.10 -1.42
CA ASN A 216 34.76 -14.17 -2.22
C ASN A 216 34.05 -13.81 -3.55
N GLY A 217 33.88 -12.51 -3.80
CA GLY A 217 33.22 -11.97 -4.99
C GLY A 217 31.68 -12.04 -4.96
N ALA A 218 31.05 -12.42 -3.84
CA ALA A 218 29.58 -12.49 -3.77
C ALA A 218 28.88 -11.12 -3.80
N ASN A 219 29.61 -10.05 -3.48
CA ASN A 219 29.16 -8.67 -3.63
C ASN A 219 29.60 -8.04 -4.97
N GLU A 220 30.32 -8.77 -5.82
CA GLU A 220 30.81 -8.26 -7.10
C GLU A 220 29.86 -8.67 -8.23
N TYR A 221 29.37 -7.68 -8.97
CA TYR A 221 28.66 -7.87 -10.23
C TYR A 221 29.22 -6.92 -11.29
N LYS A 222 29.42 -7.42 -12.51
CA LYS A 222 29.92 -6.63 -13.65
C LYS A 222 29.21 -7.03 -14.93
N GLY A 223 28.09 -6.36 -15.18
CA GLY A 223 27.30 -6.48 -16.40
C GLY A 223 27.67 -5.46 -17.47
N LYS A 224 26.85 -5.38 -18.51
CA LYS A 224 27.03 -4.44 -19.62
C LYS A 224 26.58 -3.03 -19.26
N TYR A 225 25.54 -2.91 -18.44
CA TYR A 225 24.82 -1.70 -18.07
C TYR A 225 24.98 -1.38 -16.57
N PHE A 226 25.05 -2.40 -15.70
CA PHE A 226 25.22 -2.23 -14.26
C PHE A 226 26.46 -2.97 -13.73
N TYR A 227 27.00 -2.45 -12.63
CA TYR A 227 28.06 -3.09 -11.85
C TYR A 227 27.95 -2.67 -10.38
N THR A 228 28.60 -3.38 -9.47
CA THR A 228 28.65 -3.00 -8.05
C THR A 228 29.91 -2.23 -7.67
N SER A 229 29.80 -1.35 -6.69
CA SER A 229 30.96 -0.75 -6.01
C SER A 229 31.61 -1.73 -5.03
N GLU A 230 32.75 -1.36 -4.45
CA GLU A 230 33.47 -2.20 -3.49
C GLU A 230 32.70 -2.38 -2.17
N GLU A 231 31.85 -1.40 -1.82
CA GLU A 231 31.02 -1.36 -0.62
C GLU A 231 29.71 -2.14 -0.75
N ALA A 232 29.41 -2.68 -1.94
CA ALA A 232 28.16 -3.37 -2.17
C ALA A 232 28.01 -4.61 -1.28
N SER A 233 26.76 -4.94 -0.96
CA SER A 233 26.37 -6.18 -0.31
C SER A 233 26.01 -7.28 -1.33
N PRO A 234 26.03 -8.57 -0.93
CA PRO A 234 25.57 -9.65 -1.79
C PRO A 234 24.13 -9.48 -2.29
N PHE A 235 23.25 -8.86 -1.50
CA PHE A 235 21.88 -8.55 -1.94
C PHE A 235 21.87 -7.45 -3.02
N GLU A 236 22.66 -6.39 -2.86
CA GLU A 236 22.81 -5.34 -3.88
C GLU A 236 23.44 -5.86 -5.17
N ALA A 237 24.35 -6.83 -5.11
CA ALA A 237 24.88 -7.50 -6.29
C ALA A 237 23.80 -8.28 -7.06
N MET A 238 22.87 -8.93 -6.35
CA MET A 238 21.70 -9.57 -6.96
C MET A 238 20.77 -8.54 -7.63
N LEU A 239 20.57 -7.38 -7.01
CA LEU A 239 19.80 -6.28 -7.61
C LEU A 239 20.49 -5.71 -8.85
N ALA A 240 21.82 -5.51 -8.81
CA ALA A 240 22.60 -5.07 -9.96
C ALA A 240 22.45 -6.04 -11.14
N GLU A 241 22.48 -7.35 -10.87
CA GLU A 241 22.21 -8.38 -11.88
C GLU A 241 20.78 -8.31 -12.42
N ALA A 242 19.79 -8.03 -11.58
CA ALA A 242 18.40 -7.84 -11.99
C ALA A 242 18.23 -6.65 -12.93
N GLY A 243 18.82 -5.51 -12.58
CA GLY A 243 18.82 -4.30 -13.39
C GLY A 243 19.48 -4.53 -14.75
N ASP A 244 20.68 -5.12 -14.75
CA ASP A 244 21.44 -5.39 -15.97
C ASP A 244 20.69 -6.30 -16.94
N ARG A 245 20.19 -7.44 -16.46
CA ARG A 245 19.44 -8.39 -17.30
C ARG A 245 18.15 -7.79 -17.84
N THR A 246 17.51 -6.89 -17.08
CA THR A 246 16.28 -6.20 -17.51
C THR A 246 16.59 -5.23 -18.65
N VAL A 247 17.58 -4.34 -18.45
CA VAL A 247 17.98 -3.36 -19.46
C VAL A 247 18.60 -4.03 -20.68
N GLU A 248 19.38 -5.08 -20.49
CA GLU A 248 19.94 -5.88 -21.58
C GLU A 248 18.84 -6.49 -22.45
N TYR A 249 17.83 -7.09 -21.83
CA TYR A 249 16.74 -7.71 -22.56
C TYR A 249 15.97 -6.68 -23.41
N GLU A 250 15.62 -5.53 -22.83
CA GLU A 250 14.90 -4.48 -23.55
C GLU A 250 15.77 -3.86 -24.66
N SER A 251 17.05 -3.60 -24.37
CA SER A 251 18.01 -3.06 -25.33
C SER A 251 18.23 -4.00 -26.52
N ASN A 252 18.35 -5.31 -26.28
CA ASN A 252 18.63 -6.27 -27.34
C ASN A 252 17.39 -6.56 -28.19
N ARG A 253 16.23 -6.74 -27.54
CA ARG A 253 14.99 -7.13 -28.24
C ARG A 253 14.23 -5.95 -28.85
N TYR A 254 14.10 -4.86 -28.10
CA TYR A 254 13.21 -3.73 -28.44
C TYR A 254 13.97 -2.45 -28.78
N LYS A 255 15.30 -2.43 -28.62
CA LYS A 255 16.17 -1.29 -28.97
C LYS A 255 15.74 -0.02 -28.27
N THR A 256 15.27 -0.14 -27.03
CA THR A 256 14.99 1.00 -26.17
C THR A 256 15.43 0.74 -24.74
N GLN A 257 15.57 1.81 -23.97
CA GLN A 257 15.87 1.77 -22.53
C GLN A 257 14.96 2.77 -21.82
N LYS A 258 14.56 2.44 -20.59
CA LYS A 258 13.80 3.30 -19.67
C LYS A 258 14.54 3.48 -18.36
N LEU A 259 14.05 4.38 -17.50
CA LEU A 259 14.61 4.53 -16.16
C LEU A 259 14.43 3.22 -15.37
N VAL A 260 15.39 2.92 -14.50
CA VAL A 260 15.30 1.78 -13.56
C VAL A 260 15.47 2.29 -12.14
N ALA A 261 14.67 1.76 -11.24
CA ALA A 261 14.85 1.90 -9.81
C ALA A 261 14.64 0.55 -9.11
N PHE A 262 15.15 0.45 -7.89
CA PHE A 262 14.86 -0.65 -6.99
C PHE A 262 13.94 -0.14 -5.89
N SER A 263 12.90 -0.90 -5.58
CA SER A 263 11.98 -0.54 -4.50
C SER A 263 12.75 -0.49 -3.17
N ASN A 264 12.48 0.52 -2.35
CA ASN A 264 13.04 0.64 -1.01
C ASN A 264 12.03 1.34 -0.08
N TRP A 265 12.21 1.17 1.23
CA TRP A 265 11.32 1.66 2.28
C TRP A 265 12.09 1.73 3.63
N PRO A 266 11.55 2.37 4.67
CA PRO A 266 12.33 2.72 5.86
C PRO A 266 12.93 1.55 6.65
N THR A 267 12.40 0.34 6.46
CA THR A 267 12.94 -0.89 7.05
C THR A 267 14.29 -1.30 6.45
N THR A 268 14.53 -0.99 5.17
CA THR A 268 15.76 -1.34 4.44
C THR A 268 16.49 -0.11 3.87
N ASP A 269 16.15 1.09 4.34
CA ASP A 269 16.86 2.31 3.96
C ASP A 269 18.37 2.25 4.32
N PRO A 270 19.21 3.11 3.70
CA PRO A 270 20.66 2.98 3.79
C PRO A 270 21.27 3.65 5.02
N PHE A 271 20.44 4.03 6.02
CA PHE A 271 20.91 4.86 7.13
C PHE A 271 21.27 4.04 8.36
N GLU A 272 22.39 4.41 8.99
CA GLU A 272 22.74 3.91 10.29
C GLU A 272 22.03 4.68 11.41
N TYR A 273 21.20 3.97 12.17
CA TYR A 273 20.53 4.50 13.35
C TYR A 273 21.31 4.27 14.64
N PRO A 274 21.06 5.08 15.70
CA PRO A 274 21.56 4.80 17.05
C PRO A 274 21.27 3.37 17.51
N GLU A 275 22.16 2.76 18.30
CA GLU A 275 22.08 1.34 18.71
C GLU A 275 20.80 0.98 19.46
N ASP A 276 20.30 1.90 20.30
CA ASP A 276 19.03 1.78 20.99
C ASP A 276 17.85 1.71 20.01
N ILE A 277 17.88 2.50 18.93
CA ILE A 277 16.90 2.45 17.84
C ILE A 277 17.04 1.14 17.06
N LYS A 278 18.26 0.78 16.63
CA LYS A 278 18.51 -0.45 15.85
C LYS A 278 18.00 -1.69 16.57
N ARG A 279 18.37 -1.85 17.85
CA ARG A 279 17.96 -3.00 18.67
C ARG A 279 16.46 -3.07 18.89
N PHE A 280 15.80 -1.92 19.02
CA PHE A 280 14.40 -1.86 19.38
C PHE A 280 13.46 -2.08 18.20
N PHE A 281 13.71 -1.39 17.10
CA PHE A 281 12.95 -1.56 15.86
C PHE A 281 13.42 -2.77 15.03
N MET A 282 14.41 -3.51 15.53
CA MET A 282 15.06 -4.63 14.84
C MET A 282 15.54 -4.23 13.43
N LYS A 283 16.01 -2.99 13.26
CA LYS A 283 16.58 -2.49 12.01
C LYS A 283 17.87 -3.27 11.72
N CYS A 284 17.74 -4.36 10.97
CA CYS A 284 18.81 -5.35 10.77
C CYS A 284 19.32 -5.42 9.32
N ALA A 285 18.76 -4.61 8.42
CA ALA A 285 19.12 -4.59 7.01
C ALA A 285 19.22 -3.17 6.46
N GLU A 286 20.09 -3.01 5.46
CA GLU A 286 20.32 -1.78 4.72
C GLU A 286 20.47 -2.17 3.24
N VAL A 287 19.84 -1.41 2.34
CA VAL A 287 19.98 -1.53 0.89
C VAL A 287 20.29 -0.13 0.36
N ASP A 288 21.53 0.09 -0.05
CA ASP A 288 21.98 1.33 -0.65
C ASP A 288 22.14 1.19 -2.17
N VAL A 289 21.22 1.80 -2.89
CA VAL A 289 21.25 1.80 -4.36
C VAL A 289 22.40 2.63 -4.92
N GLU A 290 23.11 3.43 -4.11
CA GLU A 290 24.37 4.05 -4.51
C GLU A 290 25.48 3.01 -4.74
N HIS A 291 25.42 1.82 -4.14
CA HIS A 291 26.38 0.75 -4.41
C HIS A 291 26.16 0.06 -5.76
N ILE A 292 25.00 0.30 -6.39
CA ILE A 292 24.64 -0.21 -7.71
C ILE A 292 24.93 0.88 -8.74
N LYS A 293 26.03 0.73 -9.47
CA LYS A 293 26.52 1.72 -10.42
C LYS A 293 26.17 1.36 -11.87
N THR A 294 26.14 2.36 -12.73
CA THR A 294 25.78 2.21 -14.15
C THR A 294 26.95 2.52 -15.07
N THR A 295 27.01 1.88 -16.23
CA THR A 295 28.00 2.17 -17.28
C THR A 295 27.45 3.17 -18.31
N GLU A 296 28.31 3.68 -19.17
CA GLU A 296 27.93 4.53 -20.31
C GLU A 296 26.99 3.87 -21.33
N ASN A 297 26.84 2.54 -21.29
CA ASN A 297 25.89 1.82 -22.14
C ASN A 297 24.44 1.99 -21.69
N PHE A 298 24.20 2.43 -20.46
CA PHE A 298 22.87 2.69 -19.95
C PHE A 298 22.52 4.18 -20.15
N LEU A 299 21.78 4.45 -21.22
CA LEU A 299 21.49 5.78 -21.73
C LEU A 299 20.41 6.52 -20.94
N SER A 300 19.50 5.79 -20.29
CA SER A 300 18.41 6.36 -19.48
C SER A 300 18.84 6.59 -18.03
N GLY A 301 19.49 5.63 -17.38
CA GLY A 301 19.98 5.81 -16.01
C GLY A 301 18.97 5.39 -14.92
N GLN A 302 19.39 5.63 -13.67
CA GLN A 302 18.75 5.12 -12.46
C GLN A 302 18.20 6.25 -11.58
N PHE A 303 17.11 5.97 -10.86
CA PHE A 303 16.61 6.82 -9.77
C PHE A 303 16.41 5.99 -8.49
N ALA A 304 16.44 6.66 -7.33
CA ALA A 304 16.14 6.05 -6.05
C ALA A 304 14.63 6.13 -5.76
N SER A 305 14.02 5.01 -5.38
CA SER A 305 12.57 4.88 -5.19
C SER A 305 12.24 4.50 -3.76
N TYR A 306 11.48 5.34 -3.07
CA TYR A 306 11.11 5.10 -1.67
C TYR A 306 9.59 5.15 -1.44
N HIS A 307 9.10 4.22 -0.63
CA HIS A 307 7.81 4.32 0.04
C HIS A 307 8.01 5.07 1.34
N VAL A 308 7.39 6.25 1.50
CA VAL A 308 7.59 7.08 2.69
C VAL A 308 6.25 7.66 3.14
N TYR A 309 5.86 7.33 4.36
CA TYR A 309 4.61 7.78 4.96
C TYR A 309 4.90 8.76 6.09
N PRO A 310 4.00 9.73 6.37
CA PRO A 310 4.27 10.72 7.41
C PRO A 310 4.42 10.11 8.82
N TYR A 311 3.83 8.94 9.05
CA TYR A 311 3.92 8.15 10.28
C TYR A 311 5.03 7.07 10.24
N TYR A 312 5.77 6.91 9.13
CA TYR A 312 6.77 5.85 8.97
C TYR A 312 7.98 6.32 8.11
N PRO A 313 9.22 6.34 8.66
CA PRO A 313 9.63 5.67 9.88
C PRO A 313 9.27 6.41 11.16
N ASP A 314 8.70 5.67 12.11
CA ASP A 314 8.32 6.16 13.42
C ASP A 314 9.51 6.30 14.39
N TYR A 315 10.60 5.57 14.12
CA TYR A 315 11.79 5.59 14.94
C TYR A 315 12.47 6.96 15.01
N LEU A 316 12.30 7.83 14.01
CA LEU A 316 12.88 9.19 14.00
C LEU A 316 12.36 10.04 15.15
N THR A 317 11.17 9.74 15.67
CA THR A 317 10.63 10.48 16.81
C THR A 317 11.35 10.16 18.12
N TYR A 318 12.20 9.14 18.14
CA TYR A 318 12.96 8.70 19.31
C TYR A 318 14.45 9.02 19.20
N VAL A 319 14.87 9.69 18.12
CA VAL A 319 16.25 10.14 17.94
C VAL A 319 16.45 11.40 18.76
N ASN A 320 17.25 11.29 19.83
CA ASN A 320 17.60 12.43 20.69
C ASN A 320 18.75 13.27 20.09
N ASP A 321 19.68 12.62 19.39
CA ASP A 321 20.85 13.24 18.80
C ASP A 321 20.84 13.02 17.28
N TRP A 322 20.38 14.04 16.56
CA TRP A 322 20.27 14.02 15.10
C TRP A 322 21.59 14.29 14.38
N SER A 323 22.67 14.65 15.09
CA SER A 323 23.98 14.84 14.46
C SER A 323 24.49 13.55 13.82
N LYS A 324 24.16 12.40 14.42
CA LYS A 324 24.45 11.06 13.87
C LYS A 324 23.71 10.76 12.57
N LEU A 325 22.61 11.45 12.31
CA LEU A 325 21.84 11.36 11.07
C LEU A 325 22.17 12.51 10.10
N GLY A 326 23.28 13.23 10.34
CA GLY A 326 23.74 14.30 9.47
C GLY A 326 22.99 15.63 9.62
N PHE A 327 22.38 15.90 10.79
CA PHE A 327 21.78 17.20 11.08
C PHE A 327 22.42 17.87 12.30
N ASP A 328 23.17 18.94 12.04
CA ASP A 328 23.65 19.84 13.08
C ASP A 328 22.59 20.88 13.49
N ASP A 329 21.63 21.17 12.61
CA ASP A 329 20.54 22.12 12.84
C ASP A 329 19.23 21.59 12.25
N LEU A 330 18.22 21.45 13.11
CA LEU A 330 16.86 21.05 12.73
C LEU A 330 15.92 22.24 12.53
N THR A 331 16.34 23.47 12.82
CA THR A 331 15.51 24.68 12.72
C THR A 331 14.72 24.78 11.40
N PRO A 332 15.26 24.42 10.22
CA PRO A 332 14.51 24.46 8.95
C PRO A 332 13.29 23.51 8.89
N TYR A 333 13.25 22.50 9.76
CA TYR A 333 12.20 21.49 9.85
C TYR A 333 11.16 21.79 10.94
N TYR A 334 11.34 22.88 11.69
CA TYR A 334 10.35 23.35 12.65
C TYR A 334 9.38 24.34 11.99
N THR A 335 8.10 24.18 12.28
CA THR A 335 7.06 25.18 12.01
C THR A 335 6.24 25.35 13.28
N ASP A 336 6.14 26.58 13.80
CA ASP A 336 5.42 26.91 15.03
C ASP A 336 5.81 26.02 16.24
N GLY A 337 7.09 25.66 16.34
CA GLY A 337 7.62 24.82 17.42
C GLY A 337 7.36 23.32 17.24
N VAL A 338 6.79 22.90 16.11
CA VAL A 338 6.53 21.50 15.77
C VAL A 338 7.53 21.01 14.72
N LEU A 339 8.22 19.89 15.03
CA LEU A 339 9.18 19.27 14.12
C LEU A 339 8.47 18.45 13.04
N ASN A 340 8.77 18.71 11.77
CA ASN A 340 8.36 17.89 10.64
C ASN A 340 9.39 16.79 10.36
N THR A 341 9.27 15.66 11.07
CA THR A 341 10.15 14.48 10.92
C THR A 341 10.08 13.89 9.52
N TYR A 342 8.92 13.95 8.86
CA TYR A 342 8.75 13.51 7.48
C TYR A 342 9.66 14.30 6.53
N ARG A 343 9.63 15.64 6.59
CA ARG A 343 10.49 16.48 5.74
C ARG A 343 11.97 16.33 6.07
N ALA A 344 12.32 16.11 7.34
CA ALA A 344 13.68 15.81 7.74
C ALA A 344 14.16 14.50 7.09
N TYR A 345 13.37 13.43 7.16
CA TYR A 345 13.69 12.14 6.52
C TYR A 345 13.82 12.24 5.01
N LEU A 346 12.90 12.95 4.33
CA LEU A 346 12.99 13.20 2.90
C LEU A 346 14.29 13.92 2.53
N SER A 347 14.75 14.84 3.38
CA SER A 347 16.04 15.53 3.19
C SER A 347 17.25 14.63 3.45
N MET A 348 17.13 13.60 4.31
CA MET A 348 18.18 12.58 4.44
C MET A 348 18.35 11.85 3.12
N LEU A 349 17.24 11.40 2.53
CA LEU A 349 17.23 10.66 1.26
C LEU A 349 17.85 11.49 0.13
N THR A 350 17.46 12.75 -0.03
CA THR A 350 17.99 13.60 -1.12
C THR A 350 19.43 14.05 -0.91
N ARG A 351 19.93 14.11 0.34
CA ARG A 351 21.34 14.38 0.62
C ARG A 351 22.23 13.16 0.43
N HIS A 352 21.70 11.97 0.66
CA HIS A 352 22.41 10.70 0.50
C HIS A 352 22.63 10.35 -0.97
N HIS A 353 21.60 10.58 -1.80
CA HIS A 353 21.62 10.14 -3.20
C HIS A 353 22.30 11.11 -4.16
N THR A 354 23.11 10.56 -5.06
CA THR A 354 23.71 11.28 -6.20
C THR A 354 22.82 11.25 -7.46
N MET A 355 21.72 10.51 -7.38
CA MET A 355 20.72 10.29 -8.42
C MET A 355 19.35 10.85 -8.00
N PRO A 356 18.40 11.00 -8.94
CA PRO A 356 17.07 11.51 -8.60
C PRO A 356 16.38 10.66 -7.54
N VAL A 357 15.75 11.30 -6.56
CA VAL A 357 14.91 10.62 -5.56
C VAL A 357 13.44 10.81 -5.91
N VAL A 358 12.69 9.71 -5.98
CA VAL A 358 11.25 9.70 -6.22
C VAL A 358 10.57 9.00 -5.05
N ILE A 359 9.59 9.68 -4.44
CA ILE A 359 8.75 9.07 -3.40
C ILE A 359 7.62 8.31 -4.09
N SER A 360 7.92 7.08 -4.50
CA SER A 360 7.00 6.24 -5.29
C SER A 360 5.75 5.82 -4.53
N GLU A 361 5.68 6.09 -3.23
CA GLU A 361 4.48 5.87 -2.44
C GLU A 361 4.44 6.79 -1.20
N PHE A 362 3.34 7.51 -1.03
CA PHE A 362 3.01 8.26 0.20
C PHE A 362 1.49 8.46 0.30
N GLY A 363 0.96 8.59 1.51
CA GLY A 363 -0.47 8.84 1.69
C GLY A 363 -0.91 8.81 3.16
N VAL A 364 -2.21 9.01 3.38
CA VAL A 364 -2.88 8.82 4.67
C VAL A 364 -4.28 8.25 4.42
N SER A 365 -4.83 7.53 5.39
CA SER A 365 -6.10 6.81 5.27
C SER A 365 -7.26 7.55 5.95
N THR A 366 -8.45 7.44 5.36
CA THR A 366 -9.72 7.93 5.94
C THR A 366 -10.49 6.89 6.75
N GLY A 367 -9.92 5.69 6.93
CA GLY A 367 -10.51 4.65 7.76
C GLY A 367 -10.74 5.15 9.18
N ARG A 368 -11.80 4.69 9.84
CA ARG A 368 -12.15 5.11 11.20
C ARG A 368 -11.15 4.61 12.24
N GLY A 369 -10.63 3.40 12.03
CA GLY A 369 -9.56 2.87 12.88
C GLY A 369 -8.22 3.51 12.56
N MET A 370 -7.26 3.31 13.45
CA MET A 370 -5.91 3.84 13.33
C MET A 370 -4.93 2.72 13.64
N ALA A 371 -3.88 2.61 12.84
CA ALA A 371 -2.80 1.65 13.08
C ALA A 371 -1.53 2.32 13.59
N GLN A 372 -1.27 3.55 13.17
CA GLN A 372 -0.11 4.30 13.63
C GLN A 372 -0.44 5.79 13.75
N ARG A 373 0.13 6.43 14.78
CA ARG A 373 0.01 7.86 15.02
C ARG A 373 1.26 8.56 14.48
N GLU A 374 1.05 9.64 13.74
CA GLU A 374 2.12 10.59 13.49
C GLU A 374 2.17 11.59 14.65
N LYS A 375 3.33 11.72 15.28
CA LYS A 375 3.43 12.34 16.61
C LYS A 375 3.33 13.86 16.60
N ASN A 376 3.67 14.54 15.50
CA ASN A 376 3.92 15.97 15.52
C ASN A 376 2.82 16.79 14.79
N LEU A 377 2.37 16.35 13.62
CA LEU A 377 1.49 17.08 12.71
C LEU A 377 0.10 16.43 12.52
N GLY A 378 -0.15 15.28 13.15
CA GLY A 378 -1.45 14.60 13.17
C GLY A 378 -1.82 13.89 11.86
N ARG A 379 -0.85 13.62 10.99
CA ARG A 379 -1.03 12.90 9.71
C ARG A 379 -0.98 11.38 9.95
N ASN A 380 -2.02 10.84 10.59
CA ASN A 380 -2.02 9.46 11.10
C ASN A 380 -2.29 8.40 9.99
N GLN A 381 -1.99 7.14 10.30
CA GLN A 381 -2.40 5.99 9.50
C GLN A 381 -3.85 5.60 9.86
N GLY A 382 -4.80 6.37 9.35
CA GLY A 382 -6.22 6.25 9.66
C GLY A 382 -6.70 7.33 10.65
N ASN A 383 -7.98 7.26 11.01
CA ASN A 383 -8.71 8.25 11.83
C ASN A 383 -8.57 9.69 11.28
N MET A 384 -8.80 9.85 9.98
CA MET A 384 -8.83 11.15 9.30
C MET A 384 -10.11 11.28 8.48
N SER A 385 -10.71 12.47 8.46
CA SER A 385 -11.75 12.79 7.46
C SER A 385 -11.13 12.96 6.06
N GLU A 386 -11.92 12.81 5.00
CA GLU A 386 -11.49 13.08 3.62
C GLU A 386 -10.89 14.48 3.45
N LYS A 387 -11.46 15.49 4.14
CA LYS A 387 -10.91 16.85 4.13
C LYS A 387 -9.52 16.92 4.76
N GLN A 388 -9.30 16.20 5.86
CA GLN A 388 -7.99 16.11 6.50
C GLN A 388 -7.01 15.31 5.64
N GLN A 389 -7.46 14.24 4.99
CA GLN A 389 -6.68 13.45 4.03
C GLN A 389 -6.18 14.33 2.88
N GLY A 390 -7.07 15.09 2.25
CA GLY A 390 -6.71 16.02 1.17
C GLY A 390 -5.68 17.06 1.62
N LYS A 391 -5.84 17.64 2.81
CA LYS A 391 -4.85 18.56 3.37
C LYS A 391 -3.51 17.88 3.62
N ALA A 392 -3.50 16.70 4.23
CA ALA A 392 -2.27 15.97 4.55
C ALA A 392 -1.51 15.54 3.28
N ILE A 393 -2.21 15.12 2.22
CA ILE A 393 -1.60 14.79 0.93
C ILE A 393 -0.94 16.03 0.32
N VAL A 394 -1.61 17.18 0.34
CA VAL A 394 -1.02 18.45 -0.14
C VAL A 394 0.21 18.83 0.70
N ASP A 395 0.11 18.78 2.02
CA ASP A 395 1.22 19.12 2.92
C ASP A 395 2.43 18.18 2.67
N CYS A 396 2.21 16.87 2.50
CA CYS A 396 3.26 15.92 2.15
C CYS A 396 3.86 16.20 0.77
N TYR A 397 3.05 16.52 -0.24
CA TYR A 397 3.56 16.86 -1.58
C TYR A 397 4.46 18.11 -1.55
N GLU A 398 4.09 19.13 -0.78
CA GLU A 398 4.94 20.31 -0.59
C GLU A 398 6.24 19.97 0.16
N ASP A 399 6.19 19.09 1.17
CA ASP A 399 7.39 18.60 1.87
C ASP A 399 8.34 17.84 0.93
N ILE A 400 7.81 16.98 0.06
CA ILE A 400 8.57 16.22 -0.95
C ILE A 400 9.29 17.16 -1.92
N LYS A 401 8.57 18.14 -2.47
CA LYS A 401 9.18 19.16 -3.34
C LYS A 401 10.24 19.97 -2.61
N ALA A 402 9.95 20.39 -1.38
CA ALA A 402 10.85 21.21 -0.59
C ALA A 402 12.12 20.46 -0.14
N ALA A 403 12.09 19.12 -0.12
CA ALA A 403 13.25 18.26 0.11
C ALA A 403 14.11 18.07 -1.16
N GLY A 404 13.62 18.44 -2.34
CA GLY A 404 14.34 18.30 -3.62
C GLY A 404 14.09 16.97 -4.34
N CYS A 405 13.05 16.22 -3.98
CA CYS A 405 12.70 15.01 -4.72
C CYS A 405 12.19 15.35 -6.13
N CYS A 406 12.47 14.48 -7.11
CA CYS A 406 12.07 14.63 -8.51
C CYS A 406 10.61 14.24 -8.81
N GLY A 407 9.86 13.86 -7.79
CA GLY A 407 8.44 13.57 -7.90
C GLY A 407 7.95 12.56 -6.89
N CYS A 408 6.69 12.18 -7.02
CA CYS A 408 6.03 11.28 -6.10
C CYS A 408 4.81 10.58 -6.71
N CYS A 409 4.33 9.53 -6.06
CA CYS A 409 3.06 8.88 -6.38
C CYS A 409 2.16 8.75 -5.13
N VAL A 410 0.98 9.36 -5.17
CA VAL A 410 -0.01 9.26 -4.08
C VAL A 410 -0.53 7.83 -3.97
N PHE A 411 -0.55 7.28 -2.76
CA PHE A 411 -1.21 6.02 -2.41
C PHE A 411 -2.60 6.32 -1.82
N ALA A 412 -3.70 6.05 -2.52
CA ALA A 412 -3.81 5.49 -3.88
C ALA A 412 -4.99 6.10 -4.67
N TRP A 413 -5.15 5.73 -5.94
CA TRP A 413 -6.28 6.23 -6.75
C TRP A 413 -7.62 5.79 -6.19
N GLN A 414 -7.80 4.51 -5.88
CA GLN A 414 -9.06 3.95 -5.38
C GLN A 414 -8.89 3.24 -4.04
N ASP A 415 -9.99 3.15 -3.28
CA ASP A 415 -10.04 2.32 -2.08
C ASP A 415 -9.75 0.85 -2.41
N GLU A 416 -9.02 0.17 -1.53
CA GLU A 416 -8.62 -1.21 -1.72
C GLU A 416 -9.28 -2.11 -0.67
N TRP A 417 -10.57 -2.35 -0.89
CA TRP A 417 -11.46 -3.10 0.01
C TRP A 417 -10.87 -4.44 0.48
N PHE A 418 -10.12 -5.16 -0.35
CA PHE A 418 -9.55 -6.47 0.00
C PHE A 418 -8.41 -6.41 1.04
N LYS A 419 -7.86 -5.22 1.31
CA LYS A 419 -6.74 -5.03 2.24
C LYS A 419 -7.14 -5.28 3.69
N ARG A 420 -6.11 -5.52 4.50
CA ARG A 420 -6.20 -5.89 5.92
C ARG A 420 -5.08 -5.24 6.70
N THR A 421 -5.33 -4.98 7.97
CA THR A 421 -4.32 -4.48 8.92
C THR A 421 -4.21 -5.43 10.09
N TRP A 422 -3.00 -5.66 10.60
CA TRP A 422 -2.72 -6.58 11.71
C TRP A 422 -3.58 -6.32 12.96
N ASN A 423 -3.90 -5.06 13.28
CA ASN A 423 -4.69 -4.68 14.46
C ASN A 423 -6.21 -4.79 14.28
N THR A 424 -6.69 -5.18 13.09
CA THR A 424 -8.09 -5.52 12.80
C THR A 424 -8.26 -6.97 12.33
N MET A 425 -7.17 -7.73 12.22
CA MET A 425 -7.17 -9.13 11.73
C MET A 425 -8.11 -10.08 12.50
N TYR A 426 -8.37 -9.80 13.77
CA TYR A 426 -9.29 -10.59 14.60
C TYR A 426 -10.76 -10.50 14.13
N ALA A 427 -11.12 -9.42 13.43
CA ALA A 427 -12.50 -9.11 13.04
C ALA A 427 -12.84 -9.49 11.60
N VAL A 428 -11.87 -9.97 10.82
CA VAL A 428 -12.04 -10.23 9.39
C VAL A 428 -12.15 -11.72 9.07
N ASN A 429 -13.04 -12.05 8.14
CA ASN A 429 -13.08 -13.38 7.54
C ASN A 429 -12.17 -13.43 6.32
N LEU A 430 -10.98 -14.01 6.46
CA LEU A 430 -9.97 -14.07 5.40
C LEU A 430 -10.41 -14.75 4.10
N LYS A 431 -11.48 -15.56 4.12
CA LYS A 431 -12.02 -16.20 2.92
C LYS A 431 -13.12 -15.39 2.23
N ARG A 432 -13.46 -14.22 2.77
CA ARG A 432 -14.58 -13.38 2.33
C ARG A 432 -14.26 -11.89 2.36
N THR A 433 -13.00 -11.50 2.48
CA THR A 433 -12.59 -10.09 2.58
C THR A 433 -13.08 -9.21 1.43
N PRO A 434 -13.23 -9.67 0.16
CA PRO A 434 -13.76 -8.82 -0.90
C PRO A 434 -15.22 -8.41 -0.72
N TYR A 435 -15.96 -9.11 0.15
CA TYR A 435 -17.40 -8.92 0.33
C TYR A 435 -17.75 -8.08 1.57
N TRP A 436 -16.76 -7.68 2.38
CA TRP A 436 -17.01 -6.98 3.64
C TRP A 436 -16.10 -5.76 3.82
N SER A 437 -16.69 -4.57 3.81
CA SER A 437 -15.97 -3.29 3.93
C SER A 437 -15.80 -3.02 5.41
N ASP A 438 -14.57 -3.14 5.92
CA ASP A 438 -14.31 -2.91 7.34
C ASP A 438 -13.80 -1.49 7.54
N TYR A 439 -14.69 -0.56 7.91
CA TYR A 439 -14.34 0.85 8.11
C TYR A 439 -13.30 1.06 9.23
N GLN A 440 -13.08 0.07 10.09
CA GLN A 440 -12.03 0.10 11.11
C GLN A 440 -10.65 -0.21 10.53
N THR A 441 -10.57 -0.87 9.38
CA THR A 441 -9.31 -1.24 8.73
C THR A 441 -8.81 -0.08 7.88
N ASN A 442 -7.83 0.67 8.40
CA ASN A 442 -7.20 1.81 7.72
C ASN A 442 -6.67 1.47 6.31
N GLU A 443 -6.13 0.27 6.10
CA GLU A 443 -5.54 -0.13 4.81
C GLU A 443 -6.55 -0.21 3.66
N GLN A 444 -7.86 -0.19 3.94
CA GLN A 444 -8.89 -0.19 2.90
C GLN A 444 -9.20 1.20 2.31
N TYR A 445 -8.87 2.30 3.01
CA TYR A 445 -9.39 3.65 2.72
C TYR A 445 -8.29 4.69 2.43
N PHE A 446 -7.31 4.32 1.60
CA PHE A 446 -6.32 5.26 1.07
C PHE A 446 -6.77 5.93 -0.23
N GLY A 447 -7.87 5.48 -0.83
CA GLY A 447 -8.31 5.93 -2.14
C GLY A 447 -8.68 7.41 -2.16
N LEU A 448 -8.29 8.09 -3.23
CA LEU A 448 -8.90 9.37 -3.62
C LEU A 448 -10.32 9.15 -4.17
N LEU A 449 -10.56 7.99 -4.79
CA LEU A 449 -11.85 7.48 -5.20
C LEU A 449 -12.34 6.47 -4.15
N SER A 450 -13.34 6.86 -3.36
CA SER A 450 -13.95 5.95 -2.40
C SER A 450 -14.92 4.95 -3.04
N PHE A 451 -15.06 3.79 -2.41
CA PHE A 451 -16.08 2.80 -2.72
C PHE A 451 -17.13 2.72 -1.61
N ASP A 452 -18.23 3.44 -1.81
CA ASP A 452 -19.40 3.37 -0.94
C ASP A 452 -20.34 2.21 -1.32
N PRO A 453 -21.06 1.62 -0.34
CA PRO A 453 -22.08 0.61 -0.61
C PRO A 453 -23.20 1.11 -1.53
N GLY A 454 -23.79 0.19 -2.31
CA GLY A 454 -24.84 0.50 -3.27
C GLY A 454 -24.34 0.70 -4.72
N SER A 455 -25.28 0.90 -5.64
CA SER A 455 -24.97 1.05 -7.08
C SER A 455 -24.82 2.50 -7.52
N GLU A 456 -25.59 3.40 -6.91
CA GLU A 456 -25.56 4.85 -7.17
C GLU A 456 -25.40 5.66 -5.88
N LYS A 457 -25.97 5.17 -4.78
CA LYS A 457 -25.94 5.77 -3.45
C LYS A 457 -26.03 4.70 -2.36
N SER A 458 -25.52 5.03 -1.19
CA SER A 458 -25.68 4.23 0.02
C SER A 458 -27.14 4.17 0.46
N VAL A 459 -27.50 3.14 1.24
CA VAL A 459 -28.85 3.03 1.82
C VAL A 459 -29.11 4.07 2.92
N CYS A 460 -28.03 4.63 3.47
CA CYS A 460 -28.02 5.67 4.49
C CYS A 460 -26.70 6.45 4.48
N TYR A 461 -26.78 7.77 4.54
CA TYR A 461 -25.67 8.64 4.95
C TYR A 461 -25.90 9.14 6.38
N VAL A 462 -24.86 9.14 7.22
CA VAL A 462 -24.97 9.58 8.63
C VAL A 462 -24.77 11.10 8.71
N ASP A 463 -25.68 11.85 8.09
CA ASP A 463 -25.62 13.31 7.94
C ASP A 463 -26.73 14.06 8.73
N GLY A 464 -27.66 13.31 9.32
CA GLY A 464 -28.79 13.84 10.07
C GLY A 464 -30.03 14.14 9.22
N ASP A 465 -29.98 13.92 7.90
CA ASP A 465 -31.17 13.93 7.06
C ASP A 465 -31.99 12.65 7.29
N ASN A 466 -33.29 12.83 7.51
CA ASN A 466 -34.21 11.72 7.71
C ASN A 466 -34.98 11.34 6.43
N SER A 467 -34.73 12.02 5.31
CA SER A 467 -35.43 11.80 4.03
C SER A 467 -35.27 10.38 3.49
N GLU A 468 -34.17 9.71 3.84
CA GLU A 468 -33.89 8.34 3.44
C GLU A 468 -34.70 7.32 4.26
N TRP A 469 -35.22 7.71 5.42
CA TRP A 469 -35.87 6.83 6.39
C TRP A 469 -37.38 6.85 6.24
N ASN A 470 -38.00 5.68 6.31
CA ASN A 470 -39.44 5.51 6.15
C ASN A 470 -40.04 4.68 7.29
N ASP A 471 -41.38 4.64 7.36
CA ASP A 471 -42.10 3.94 8.44
C ASP A 471 -41.81 2.42 8.51
N SER A 472 -41.33 1.80 7.43
CA SER A 472 -40.96 0.38 7.43
C SER A 472 -39.60 0.09 8.06
N ASP A 473 -38.75 1.12 8.21
CA ASP A 473 -37.45 1.02 8.89
C ASP A 473 -37.60 1.05 10.42
N VAL A 474 -38.79 1.39 10.94
CA VAL A 474 -39.02 1.54 12.38
C VAL A 474 -39.08 0.18 13.08
N VAL A 475 -38.10 -0.10 13.92
CA VAL A 475 -37.98 -1.35 14.68
C VAL A 475 -38.55 -1.25 16.10
N SER A 476 -38.72 -0.04 16.64
CA SER A 476 -39.30 0.17 17.97
C SER A 476 -39.94 1.54 18.11
N LYS A 477 -41.05 1.61 18.86
CA LYS A 477 -41.73 2.85 19.27
C LYS A 477 -41.98 2.80 20.77
N ARG A 478 -41.49 3.79 21.51
CA ARG A 478 -41.71 3.93 22.96
C ARG A 478 -41.99 5.39 23.29
N GLY A 479 -43.24 5.70 23.63
CA GLY A 479 -43.66 7.08 23.91
C GLY A 479 -43.45 7.98 22.68
N ASP A 480 -42.69 9.05 22.88
CA ASP A 480 -42.27 10.03 21.86
C ASP A 480 -41.03 9.62 21.06
N MET A 481 -40.44 8.45 21.36
CA MET A 481 -39.25 7.95 20.68
C MET A 481 -39.55 6.86 19.65
N LYS A 482 -38.94 6.99 18.47
CA LYS A 482 -38.87 5.95 17.44
C LYS A 482 -37.41 5.57 17.21
N LEU A 483 -37.15 4.27 17.15
CA LEU A 483 -35.86 3.72 16.70
C LEU A 483 -36.08 3.07 15.34
N SER A 484 -35.30 3.49 14.36
CA SER A 484 -35.26 2.89 13.02
C SER A 484 -33.91 2.24 12.76
N MET A 485 -33.89 1.20 11.92
CA MET A 485 -32.68 0.46 11.60
C MET A 485 -32.60 0.15 10.10
N LYS A 486 -31.41 0.28 9.53
CA LYS A 486 -31.04 -0.18 8.19
C LYS A 486 -29.70 -0.90 8.24
N TYR A 487 -29.34 -1.59 7.16
CA TYR A 487 -28.00 -2.16 7.00
C TYR A 487 -27.60 -2.21 5.53
N ASP A 488 -26.31 -2.27 5.28
CA ASP A 488 -25.71 -2.59 3.98
C ASP A 488 -24.46 -3.47 4.16
N GLU A 489 -23.61 -3.56 3.13
CA GLU A 489 -22.38 -4.35 3.14
C GLU A 489 -21.28 -3.81 4.08
N LYS A 490 -21.46 -2.63 4.67
CA LYS A 490 -20.47 -1.94 5.50
C LYS A 490 -20.97 -1.68 6.93
N PHE A 491 -22.23 -1.30 7.10
CA PHE A 491 -22.75 -0.85 8.40
C PHE A 491 -24.12 -1.39 8.76
N VAL A 492 -24.41 -1.36 10.07
CA VAL A 492 -25.78 -1.33 10.60
C VAL A 492 -26.04 0.09 11.10
N TYR A 493 -27.07 0.72 10.54
CA TYR A 493 -27.44 2.10 10.82
C TYR A 493 -28.59 2.16 11.82
N PHE A 494 -28.51 3.09 12.77
CA PHE A 494 -29.58 3.37 13.72
C PHE A 494 -29.96 4.85 13.66
N MET A 495 -31.25 5.14 13.52
CA MET A 495 -31.78 6.50 13.66
C MET A 495 -32.74 6.55 14.85
N VAL A 496 -32.46 7.44 15.79
CA VAL A 496 -33.39 7.77 16.88
C VAL A 496 -34.10 9.07 16.55
N GLN A 497 -35.43 9.01 16.47
CA GLN A 497 -36.28 10.19 16.39
C GLN A 497 -36.97 10.38 17.73
N LYS A 498 -36.84 11.58 18.31
CA LYS A 498 -37.50 11.99 19.55
C LYS A 498 -37.97 13.43 19.40
N ASP A 499 -39.24 13.69 19.70
CA ASP A 499 -39.78 15.04 19.68
C ASP A 499 -39.07 15.92 20.71
N GLY A 500 -38.54 17.07 20.28
CA GLY A 500 -37.81 17.98 21.16
C GLY A 500 -36.47 17.42 21.69
N LEU A 501 -35.83 16.48 20.97
CA LEU A 501 -34.51 15.94 21.32
C LEU A 501 -33.50 17.07 21.61
N ASN A 502 -32.95 17.06 22.82
CA ASN A 502 -31.80 17.89 23.19
C ASN A 502 -30.58 17.00 23.36
N ILE A 503 -29.69 17.01 22.35
CA ILE A 503 -28.50 16.15 22.32
C ILE A 503 -27.59 16.32 23.55
N ASP A 504 -27.56 17.50 24.17
CA ASP A 504 -26.63 17.77 25.27
C ASP A 504 -27.17 17.33 26.64
N SER A 505 -28.49 17.20 26.80
CA SER A 505 -29.13 16.81 28.06
C SER A 505 -29.81 15.44 28.03
N ASP A 506 -30.34 15.03 26.87
CA ASP A 506 -30.99 13.75 26.71
C ASP A 506 -29.97 12.61 26.69
N LYS A 507 -30.31 11.52 27.38
CA LYS A 507 -29.52 10.29 27.39
C LYS A 507 -30.33 9.18 26.78
N ILE A 508 -29.82 8.60 25.70
CA ILE A 508 -30.46 7.49 25.00
C ILE A 508 -29.51 6.31 25.01
N TYR A 509 -30.04 5.14 25.35
CA TYR A 509 -29.30 3.89 25.36
C TYR A 509 -29.95 2.92 24.41
N ILE A 510 -29.16 2.36 23.49
CA ILE A 510 -29.61 1.32 22.55
C ILE A 510 -28.87 0.03 22.93
N PRO A 511 -29.50 -0.85 23.73
CA PRO A 511 -28.92 -2.14 24.07
C PRO A 511 -28.97 -3.10 22.87
N LEU A 512 -27.89 -3.85 22.65
CA LEU A 512 -27.74 -4.82 21.56
C LEU A 512 -27.39 -6.21 22.11
N ASP A 513 -28.26 -7.17 21.82
CA ASP A 513 -28.08 -8.61 22.05
C ASP A 513 -27.68 -9.24 20.72
N VAL A 514 -26.39 -9.54 20.54
CA VAL A 514 -25.84 -10.00 19.25
C VAL A 514 -25.39 -11.46 19.30
N THR A 515 -25.21 -12.04 20.49
CA THR A 515 -24.84 -13.45 20.63
C THR A 515 -25.59 -14.13 21.78
N PRO A 516 -26.15 -15.34 21.56
CA PRO A 516 -26.81 -16.09 22.63
C PRO A 516 -25.84 -16.73 23.64
N LYS A 517 -24.53 -16.51 23.50
CA LYS A 517 -23.48 -17.21 24.28
C LYS A 517 -22.98 -16.44 25.50
N SER A 518 -23.27 -15.14 25.59
CA SER A 518 -22.77 -14.19 26.59
C SER A 518 -23.78 -13.05 26.78
N GLY A 519 -23.39 -12.06 27.58
CA GLY A 519 -24.13 -10.82 27.78
C GLY A 519 -24.55 -10.65 29.23
N SER A 520 -24.91 -9.43 29.60
CA SER A 520 -25.37 -9.12 30.96
C SER A 520 -26.74 -8.46 30.96
N SER A 521 -27.58 -8.83 31.92
CA SER A 521 -28.88 -8.19 32.18
C SER A 521 -28.75 -7.00 33.15
N TYR A 522 -27.55 -6.69 33.62
CA TYR A 522 -27.26 -5.58 34.52
C TYR A 522 -26.01 -4.83 34.07
N TYR A 523 -26.12 -3.51 33.93
CA TYR A 523 -24.96 -2.64 33.72
C TYR A 523 -24.64 -1.89 35.01
N GLU A 524 -23.52 -2.27 35.64
CA GLU A 524 -23.09 -1.77 36.95
C GLU A 524 -22.87 -0.25 36.98
N GLU A 525 -22.15 0.31 36.00
CA GLU A 525 -21.77 1.73 35.99
C GLU A 525 -22.99 2.66 35.89
N LYS A 526 -23.97 2.31 35.04
CA LYS A 526 -25.20 3.10 34.85
C LYS A 526 -26.34 2.66 35.76
N LYS A 527 -26.16 1.57 36.52
CA LYS A 527 -27.19 0.94 37.37
C LYS A 527 -28.47 0.60 36.60
N MET A 528 -28.31 0.08 35.39
CA MET A 528 -29.43 -0.24 34.48
C MET A 528 -29.70 -1.74 34.45
N LEU A 529 -30.99 -2.11 34.45
CA LEU A 529 -31.45 -3.48 34.25
C LEU A 529 -32.04 -3.62 32.85
N PHE A 530 -31.80 -4.78 32.23
CA PHE A 530 -32.32 -5.12 30.92
C PHE A 530 -33.18 -6.38 30.99
N ASP A 531 -34.24 -6.42 30.19
CA ASP A 531 -35.15 -7.56 30.10
C ASP A 531 -34.46 -8.81 29.51
N ARG A 532 -33.34 -8.60 28.80
CA ARG A 532 -32.50 -9.63 28.18
C ARG A 532 -31.04 -9.30 28.45
N ALA A 533 -30.19 -10.32 28.42
CA ALA A 533 -28.75 -10.12 28.43
C ALA A 533 -28.30 -9.43 27.13
N ILE A 534 -27.38 -8.47 27.24
CA ILE A 534 -26.87 -7.69 26.10
C ILE A 534 -25.35 -7.76 26.07
N ASP A 535 -24.77 -7.70 24.87
CA ASP A 535 -23.32 -7.74 24.66
C ASP A 535 -22.74 -6.35 24.33
N PHE A 536 -23.53 -5.47 23.69
CA PHE A 536 -23.14 -4.10 23.38
C PHE A 536 -24.21 -3.11 23.82
N ILE A 537 -23.80 -1.88 24.06
CA ILE A 537 -24.70 -0.77 24.32
C ILE A 537 -24.20 0.48 23.58
N ILE A 538 -25.08 1.08 22.77
CA ILE A 538 -24.82 2.40 22.20
C ILE A 538 -25.30 3.44 23.20
N GLU A 539 -24.37 4.25 23.70
CA GLU A 539 -24.62 5.35 24.60
C GLU A 539 -24.65 6.65 23.78
N LEU A 540 -25.79 7.34 23.76
CA LEU A 540 -25.93 8.68 23.21
C LEU A 540 -26.08 9.64 24.38
N GLU A 541 -24.97 10.24 24.80
CA GLU A 541 -24.86 11.11 25.99
C GLU A 541 -24.20 12.46 25.63
N GLY A 542 -24.62 13.05 24.52
CA GLY A 542 -24.10 14.32 24.01
C GLY A 542 -22.83 14.19 23.17
N ARG A 543 -22.44 15.32 22.58
CA ARG A 543 -21.50 15.39 21.46
C ARG A 543 -20.09 14.85 21.75
N LYS A 544 -19.70 14.77 23.02
CA LYS A 544 -18.35 14.33 23.42
C LYS A 544 -18.30 12.98 24.12
N ASN A 545 -19.43 12.48 24.59
CA ASN A 545 -19.48 11.30 25.44
C ASN A 545 -20.19 10.11 24.79
N SER A 546 -20.88 10.30 23.67
CA SER A 546 -21.52 9.23 22.93
C SER A 546 -20.51 8.20 22.43
N ARG A 547 -20.80 6.92 22.62
CA ARG A 547 -19.91 5.80 22.28
C ARG A 547 -20.65 4.47 22.24
N VAL A 548 -20.08 3.49 21.58
CA VAL A 548 -20.44 2.09 21.69
C VAL A 548 -19.55 1.45 22.73
N ARG A 549 -20.15 0.75 23.69
CA ARG A 549 -19.45 -0.07 24.69
C ARG A 549 -19.76 -1.54 24.49
N VAL A 550 -18.83 -2.38 24.92
CA VAL A 550 -18.92 -3.83 24.83
C VAL A 550 -18.81 -4.45 26.22
N GLN A 551 -19.56 -5.51 26.46
CA GLN A 551 -19.48 -6.29 27.68
C GLN A 551 -18.07 -6.89 27.80
N GLU A 552 -17.43 -6.79 28.97
CA GLU A 552 -16.01 -7.07 29.19
C GLU A 552 -15.54 -8.44 28.65
N ARG A 553 -16.40 -9.46 28.67
CA ARG A 553 -16.05 -10.80 28.18
C ARG A 553 -15.95 -10.85 26.65
N TYR A 554 -16.64 -9.95 25.95
CA TYR A 554 -16.69 -9.87 24.50
C TYR A 554 -15.74 -8.80 23.94
N GLU A 555 -15.01 -8.08 24.80
CA GLU A 555 -13.99 -7.11 24.41
C GLU A 555 -12.77 -7.83 23.78
N VAL A 556 -12.40 -7.42 22.56
CA VAL A 556 -11.53 -8.18 21.69
C VAL A 556 -10.05 -7.84 21.89
N LEU A 557 -9.73 -6.62 22.29
CA LEU A 557 -8.36 -6.23 22.64
C LEU A 557 -7.85 -7.09 23.80
N ARG A 558 -8.72 -7.39 24.77
CA ARG A 558 -8.44 -8.27 25.90
C ARG A 558 -8.03 -9.66 25.41
N SER A 559 -8.79 -10.30 24.53
CA SER A 559 -8.47 -11.66 24.10
C SER A 559 -7.20 -11.76 23.25
N ASN A 560 -6.87 -10.70 22.50
CA ASN A 560 -5.77 -10.73 21.53
C ASN A 560 -4.48 -10.10 22.06
N TYR A 561 -4.57 -9.11 22.96
CA TYR A 561 -3.44 -8.24 23.31
C TYR A 561 -3.37 -7.87 24.81
N SER A 562 -4.04 -8.60 25.72
CA SER A 562 -3.94 -8.30 27.16
C SER A 562 -2.52 -8.35 27.70
N GLU A 563 -1.65 -9.20 27.17
CA GLU A 563 -0.26 -9.23 27.62
C GLU A 563 0.48 -7.95 27.21
N ASN A 564 0.17 -7.41 26.03
CA ASN A 564 0.79 -6.19 25.51
C ASN A 564 0.23 -4.91 26.16
N VAL A 565 -1.08 -4.88 26.46
CA VAL A 565 -1.80 -3.66 26.89
C VAL A 565 -2.06 -3.64 28.40
N TYR A 566 -2.32 -4.79 29.01
CA TYR A 566 -2.78 -4.89 30.39
C TYR A 566 -1.86 -5.74 31.29
N GLU A 567 -0.74 -6.23 30.76
CA GLU A 567 0.26 -7.04 31.47
C GLU A 567 -0.29 -8.32 32.12
N PHE A 568 -1.35 -8.92 31.55
CA PHE A 568 -1.85 -10.21 32.02
C PHE A 568 -2.23 -11.16 30.88
N ASN A 569 -2.13 -12.46 31.15
CA ASN A 569 -2.58 -13.48 30.22
C ASN A 569 -4.11 -13.69 30.34
N ALA A 570 -4.85 -13.35 29.29
CA ALA A 570 -6.32 -13.42 29.28
C ALA A 570 -6.91 -14.84 29.38
N TYR A 571 -6.09 -15.87 29.16
CA TYR A 571 -6.50 -17.28 29.15
C TYR A 571 -6.25 -17.99 30.49
N LEU A 572 -5.62 -17.33 31.46
CA LEU A 572 -5.59 -17.81 32.84
C LEU A 572 -6.99 -17.73 33.44
N LYS A 573 -7.41 -18.80 34.13
CA LYS A 573 -8.77 -18.96 34.65
C LYS A 573 -9.25 -17.75 35.46
N ASP A 574 -8.38 -17.16 36.26
CA ASP A 574 -8.70 -16.02 37.13
C ASP A 574 -8.89 -14.70 36.37
N ASN A 575 -8.39 -14.62 35.12
CA ASN A 575 -8.49 -13.45 34.25
C ASN A 575 -9.67 -13.54 33.26
N ILE A 576 -10.40 -14.66 33.22
CA ILE A 576 -11.54 -14.83 32.32
C ILE A 576 -12.78 -14.15 32.93
N PRO A 577 -13.32 -13.08 32.32
CA PRO A 577 -14.51 -12.41 32.85
C PRO A 577 -15.71 -13.35 32.91
N ALA A 578 -16.60 -13.20 33.89
CA ALA A 578 -17.81 -14.02 33.98
C ALA A 578 -18.67 -13.90 32.71
N LYS A 579 -19.42 -14.96 32.37
CA LYS A 579 -20.30 -14.97 31.18
C LYS A 579 -21.30 -13.82 31.17
N ASP A 580 -21.75 -13.44 32.35
CA ASP A 580 -22.72 -12.42 32.69
C ASP A 580 -22.11 -11.19 33.36
N SER A 581 -20.79 -10.96 33.20
CA SER A 581 -20.10 -9.80 33.77
C SER A 581 -20.90 -8.51 33.54
N PRO A 582 -21.23 -7.73 34.59
CA PRO A 582 -22.06 -6.53 34.47
C PRO A 582 -21.29 -5.30 33.97
N LYS A 583 -20.03 -5.49 33.56
CA LYS A 583 -19.13 -4.43 33.11
C LYS A 583 -19.21 -4.24 31.61
N PHE A 584 -19.45 -3.00 31.18
CA PHE A 584 -19.36 -2.58 29.80
C PHE A 584 -18.21 -1.58 29.67
N VAL A 585 -17.22 -1.96 28.86
CA VAL A 585 -15.95 -1.26 28.69
C VAL A 585 -15.90 -0.60 27.31
N ASN A 586 -14.93 0.29 27.13
CA ASN A 586 -14.66 0.90 25.83
C ASN A 586 -14.21 -0.15 24.80
N ILE A 587 -14.49 0.12 23.53
CA ILE A 587 -13.93 -0.64 22.42
C ILE A 587 -12.65 0.07 21.99
N ASP A 588 -11.53 -0.54 22.32
CA ASP A 588 -10.20 -0.01 22.04
C ASP A 588 -9.49 -0.89 20.99
N MET A 589 -8.64 -0.28 20.18
CA MET A 589 -7.77 -0.99 19.25
C MET A 589 -6.31 -0.69 19.56
N ILE A 590 -5.45 -1.70 19.40
CA ILE A 590 -4.00 -1.54 19.58
C ILE A 590 -3.41 -0.74 18.42
N LEU A 591 -2.46 0.15 18.73
CA LEU A 591 -1.73 0.95 17.74
C LEU A 591 -0.31 0.43 17.55
N GLN A 592 0.53 0.47 18.57
CA GLN A 592 1.90 0.02 18.45
C GLN A 592 2.33 -0.69 19.73
N THR A 593 3.04 -1.79 19.57
CA THR A 593 3.57 -2.63 20.66
C THR A 593 4.88 -2.09 21.25
N ALA A 594 5.31 -0.90 20.82
CA ALA A 594 6.59 -0.30 21.14
C ALA A 594 6.65 0.48 22.48
N THR A 595 5.55 0.54 23.22
CA THR A 595 5.46 1.40 24.41
C THR A 595 6.47 1.12 25.53
N PRO A 596 6.94 -0.13 25.78
CA PRO A 596 7.91 -0.43 26.85
C PRO A 596 9.22 0.37 26.83
N LEU A 597 9.59 1.00 25.72
CA LEU A 597 10.85 1.78 25.68
C LEU A 597 10.64 3.26 25.38
N ILE A 598 9.40 3.69 25.12
CA ILE A 598 8.99 5.11 25.10
C ILE A 598 9.31 5.79 26.45
N TYR A 599 9.21 5.03 27.55
CA TYR A 599 9.44 5.50 28.91
C TYR A 599 10.73 4.94 29.55
N ASN A 600 11.57 4.23 28.79
CA ASN A 600 12.66 3.41 29.33
C ASN A 600 12.17 2.45 30.44
N ASN A 601 11.00 1.85 30.23
CA ASN A 601 10.31 1.00 31.19
C ASN A 601 9.74 -0.22 30.48
N LEU A 602 10.47 -1.34 30.50
CA LEU A 602 10.14 -2.60 29.81
C LEU A 602 8.73 -3.18 30.15
N GLN A 603 7.98 -2.55 31.05
CA GLN A 603 6.59 -2.86 31.37
C GLN A 603 5.56 -1.92 30.71
N ALA A 604 5.95 -0.85 30.02
CA ALA A 604 4.98 0.15 29.60
C ALA A 604 4.00 -0.40 28.53
N PRO A 605 2.68 -0.25 28.75
CA PRO A 605 1.66 -0.95 27.96
C PRO A 605 1.52 -0.38 26.56
N ALA A 606 1.29 -1.24 25.57
CA ALA A 606 1.06 -0.85 24.18
C ALA A 606 0.02 0.28 24.05
N GLU A 607 0.24 1.20 23.11
CA GLU A 607 -0.70 2.29 22.86
C GLU A 607 -2.02 1.77 22.29
N VAL A 608 -3.13 2.39 22.71
CA VAL A 608 -4.48 2.05 22.27
C VAL A 608 -5.25 3.27 21.77
N PHE A 609 -6.27 3.03 20.96
CA PHE A 609 -7.19 4.04 20.43
C PHE A 609 -8.64 3.61 20.63
N GLU A 610 -9.43 4.45 21.31
CA GLU A 610 -10.87 4.22 21.52
C GLU A 610 -11.63 4.39 20.20
N THR A 611 -11.99 3.27 19.59
CA THR A 611 -12.70 3.24 18.30
C THR A 611 -14.23 3.15 18.44
N GLY A 612 -14.70 2.81 19.65
CA GLY A 612 -16.12 2.85 20.00
C GLY A 612 -16.71 4.26 20.11
N LYS A 613 -15.90 5.31 20.21
CA LYS A 613 -16.35 6.69 20.38
C LYS A 613 -17.13 7.20 19.17
N LEU A 614 -18.32 7.74 19.36
CA LEU A 614 -19.12 8.35 18.29
C LEU A 614 -18.76 9.84 18.15
N THR A 615 -18.66 10.31 16.91
CA THR A 615 -18.21 11.67 16.54
C THR A 615 -19.34 12.51 15.98
#